data_AF-A0A285INZ4-F1
#
_entry.id   AF-A0A285INZ4-F1
#
_cell.length_a   1.000
_cell.length_b   1.000
_cell.length_c   1.000
_cell.angle_alpha   90.00
_cell.angle_beta   90.00
_cell.angle_gamma   90.00
#
_symmetry.space_group_name_H-M   'P 1'
#
loop_
_entity.id
_entity.type
_entity.pdbx_description
1 polymer ?
#
loop_
_entity_poly.entity_id
_entity_poly.type
_entity_poly.pdbx_seq_one_letter_code
_entity_poly.pdbx_strand_id
1 'polypeptide(L)'
;MTRLYKEVRARRAVSRLAPVAVLALGLPALLADAAHAQAAPEVTVAPLPEAQVEAQPGFSLLAPPQSLRPQDRPEGLARPEALARADEIPARPQDPETRMIARAVIGMLSSTDSERASEIDMALASAAALTPEPERALISFLPGGEEALASAPDGSLRPRARPEGLAPAASPVAWYDTPDQPCAAAEGFPDPDIRRNAASFAADGDLCITRQGFSEHGRDWQLTVVRNLSTRRGPVWAVLHDNENAAFDAALYAVSKYGGALVAVEAGENRSFMGQDPNRNFALTAATAATCRDISQKPTPGFTNAISGFFSQRYPVLTLHNNDDGYSGAGGAGTISARRSSASMTGLMTPNPVPGLSDEDNAILLAGAQPLDQNRSARKAVQAFHGAGVNVIYEHVRPERNDCSFSFFTTMSGLGEYYNIEAQHGALQAQKAMVDVLMSYLRIASLW
;
A
#
# COMPACT_ATOMS: atom_id res chain seq x y z
N MET A 1 32.73 55.52 -48.28
CA MET A 1 32.36 54.09 -48.43
C MET A 1 30.98 53.93 -47.78
N THR A 2 29.84 54.25 -48.43
CA THR A 2 29.13 53.44 -49.46
C THR A 2 29.05 51.97 -49.03
N ARG A 3 27.92 51.28 -48.87
CA ARG A 3 26.69 51.18 -49.69
C ARG A 3 25.63 50.39 -48.86
N LEU A 4 24.36 50.83 -48.76
CA LEU A 4 23.17 50.46 -49.58
C LEU A 4 22.60 49.04 -49.31
N TYR A 5 21.30 48.71 -49.29
CA TYR A 5 20.02 49.43 -49.53
C TYR A 5 18.81 48.52 -49.16
N LYS A 6 17.77 49.14 -48.56
CA LYS A 6 16.33 49.18 -48.92
C LYS A 6 15.50 47.92 -49.32
N GLU A 7 14.43 47.74 -48.54
CA GLU A 7 12.98 47.65 -48.86
C GLU A 7 12.49 47.53 -50.32
N VAL A 8 11.34 46.85 -50.53
CA VAL A 8 10.02 47.49 -50.83
C VAL A 8 8.88 46.48 -51.15
N ARG A 9 7.74 46.67 -50.44
CA ARG A 9 6.28 46.53 -50.76
C ARG A 9 5.74 45.31 -51.55
N ALA A 10 4.77 44.55 -51.05
CA ALA A 10 3.34 44.84 -50.72
C ALA A 10 2.36 44.78 -51.91
N ARG A 11 1.26 44.02 -51.75
CA ARG A 11 -0.12 44.35 -52.20
C ARG A 11 -1.18 43.44 -51.56
N ARG A 12 -2.28 44.06 -51.14
CA ARG A 12 -3.56 43.52 -50.60
C ARG A 12 -4.61 43.37 -51.73
N ALA A 13 -5.62 42.52 -51.52
CA ALA A 13 -7.10 42.72 -51.71
C ALA A 13 -7.78 41.33 -51.90
N VAL A 14 -8.70 40.83 -51.04
CA VAL A 14 -10.12 41.17 -50.71
C VAL A 14 -11.16 40.61 -51.70
N SER A 15 -12.26 40.04 -51.14
CA SER A 15 -13.59 39.64 -51.73
C SER A 15 -13.71 38.17 -52.20
N ARG A 16 -14.80 37.39 -52.03
CA ARG A 16 -16.22 37.61 -51.65
C ARG A 16 -16.93 36.26 -51.32
N LEU A 17 -18.16 36.38 -50.79
CA LEU A 17 -19.15 35.40 -50.30
C LEU A 17 -19.73 34.34 -51.28
N ALA A 18 -20.02 33.13 -50.76
CA ALA A 18 -21.20 32.17 -50.83
C ALA A 18 -22.27 32.22 -51.97
N PRO A 19 -23.31 31.31 -52.09
CA PRO A 19 -23.62 29.93 -51.59
C PRO A 19 -24.31 28.97 -52.67
N VAL A 20 -24.91 27.84 -52.22
CA VAL A 20 -26.00 26.98 -52.83
C VAL A 20 -25.51 25.93 -53.87
N ALA A 21 -25.92 24.64 -53.90
CA ALA A 21 -27.26 24.03 -53.94
C ALA A 21 -27.31 22.50 -53.62
N VAL A 22 -28.55 22.00 -53.52
CA VAL A 22 -29.05 20.70 -53.00
C VAL A 22 -29.66 19.83 -54.12
N LEU A 23 -29.92 18.54 -53.81
CA LEU A 23 -30.82 17.53 -54.43
C LEU A 23 -30.27 16.67 -55.58
N ALA A 24 -30.63 15.39 -55.80
CA ALA A 24 -31.27 14.32 -55.01
C ALA A 24 -31.42 13.02 -55.89
N LEU A 25 -31.88 11.93 -55.24
CA LEU A 25 -32.68 10.79 -55.75
C LEU A 25 -32.00 9.50 -56.27
N GLY A 26 -32.45 8.36 -55.73
CA GLY A 26 -32.36 7.03 -56.36
C GLY A 26 -32.41 5.79 -55.42
N LEU A 27 -33.61 5.37 -55.00
CA LEU A 27 -33.99 4.03 -54.42
C LEU A 27 -33.79 2.88 -55.45
N PRO A 28 -33.92 1.55 -55.17
CA PRO A 28 -34.70 0.89 -54.10
C PRO A 28 -34.10 -0.38 -53.41
N ALA A 29 -34.90 -0.94 -52.51
CA ALA A 29 -34.72 -2.14 -51.70
C ALA A 29 -34.70 -3.48 -52.49
N LEU A 30 -34.00 -4.48 -51.94
CA LEU A 30 -34.25 -5.91 -52.16
C LEU A 30 -34.13 -6.70 -50.84
N LEU A 31 -35.15 -7.52 -50.60
CA LEU A 31 -35.31 -8.52 -49.56
C LEU A 31 -34.63 -9.86 -49.96
N ALA A 32 -34.46 -10.75 -48.97
CA ALA A 32 -33.95 -12.14 -49.02
C ALA A 32 -32.42 -12.25 -49.10
N ASP A 33 -31.70 -13.08 -48.34
CA ASP A 33 -32.03 -14.40 -47.80
C ASP A 33 -31.41 -14.63 -46.40
N ALA A 34 -32.17 -15.37 -45.58
CA ALA A 34 -31.68 -16.05 -44.41
C ALA A 34 -31.10 -17.43 -44.81
N ALA A 35 -30.22 -17.94 -43.94
CA ALA A 35 -29.63 -19.28 -43.93
C ALA A 35 -28.54 -19.56 -44.98
N HIS A 36 -27.28 -19.58 -44.53
CA HIS A 36 -26.26 -20.59 -44.85
C HIS A 36 -25.13 -20.46 -43.83
N ALA A 37 -25.34 -21.01 -42.61
CA ALA A 37 -24.24 -21.33 -41.72
C ALA A 37 -23.55 -22.58 -42.27
N GLN A 38 -22.43 -22.38 -42.96
CA GLN A 38 -21.57 -23.47 -43.37
C GLN A 38 -20.95 -24.09 -42.11
N ALA A 39 -21.15 -25.40 -41.96
CA ALA A 39 -20.47 -26.22 -40.99
C ALA A 39 -18.95 -26.07 -41.14
N ALA A 40 -18.27 -25.72 -40.04
CA ALA A 40 -16.84 -25.89 -39.94
C ALA A 40 -16.50 -27.39 -40.03
N PRO A 41 -15.44 -27.79 -40.75
CA PRO A 41 -15.04 -29.18 -40.81
C PRO A 41 -14.59 -29.66 -39.43
N GLU A 42 -15.07 -30.84 -39.05
CA GLU A 42 -14.58 -31.65 -37.94
C GLU A 42 -13.07 -31.80 -38.06
N VAL A 43 -12.32 -31.16 -37.15
CA VAL A 43 -10.90 -31.44 -36.96
C VAL A 43 -10.80 -32.74 -36.18
N THR A 44 -10.59 -33.84 -36.89
CA THR A 44 -10.20 -35.12 -36.28
C THR A 44 -8.81 -34.94 -35.68
N VAL A 45 -8.72 -34.79 -34.36
CA VAL A 45 -7.45 -34.84 -33.64
C VAL A 45 -6.97 -36.28 -33.67
N ALA A 46 -5.93 -36.55 -34.44
CA ALA A 46 -5.22 -37.83 -34.40
C ALA A 46 -4.61 -38.02 -32.99
N PRO A 47 -4.70 -39.22 -32.39
CA PRO A 47 -4.05 -39.49 -31.12
C PRO A 47 -2.52 -39.38 -31.29
N LEU A 48 -1.89 -38.59 -30.43
CA LEU A 48 -0.45 -38.55 -30.29
C LEU A 48 0.08 -39.95 -29.93
N PRO A 49 1.20 -40.40 -30.52
CA PRO A 49 1.80 -41.67 -30.14
C PRO A 49 2.29 -41.59 -28.69
N GLU A 50 1.96 -42.62 -27.90
CA GLU A 50 2.50 -42.84 -26.57
C GLU A 50 4.03 -42.81 -26.62
N ALA A 51 4.63 -41.79 -26.00
CA ALA A 51 6.06 -41.76 -25.76
C ALA A 51 6.40 -42.85 -24.75
N GLN A 52 7.00 -43.94 -25.22
CA GLN A 52 7.68 -44.90 -24.36
C GLN A 52 8.87 -44.22 -23.70
N VAL A 53 8.73 -43.90 -22.42
CA VAL A 53 9.84 -43.48 -21.56
C VAL A 53 10.58 -44.75 -21.14
N GLU A 54 11.66 -45.07 -21.84
CA GLU A 54 12.66 -46.02 -21.37
C GLU A 54 13.29 -45.50 -20.07
N ALA A 55 13.14 -46.28 -19.00
CA ALA A 55 13.73 -46.00 -17.70
C ALA A 55 15.26 -46.14 -17.76
N GLN A 56 15.97 -45.03 -17.55
CA GLN A 56 17.40 -45.07 -17.22
C GLN A 56 17.59 -45.48 -15.76
N PRO A 57 18.42 -46.49 -15.45
CA PRO A 57 18.74 -46.85 -14.08
C PRO A 57 19.92 -46.00 -13.60
N GLY A 58 19.72 -45.20 -12.54
CA GLY A 58 20.85 -44.65 -11.79
C GLY A 58 20.73 -43.20 -11.36
N PHE A 59 19.68 -42.83 -10.62
CA PHE A 59 19.75 -41.70 -9.69
C PHE A 59 19.07 -42.09 -8.39
N SER A 60 19.88 -42.28 -7.35
CA SER A 60 19.43 -42.54 -5.98
C SER A 60 18.86 -41.23 -5.42
N LEU A 61 17.54 -41.19 -5.26
CA LEU A 61 16.85 -40.09 -4.59
C LEU A 61 17.24 -40.09 -3.11
N LEU A 62 17.83 -38.98 -2.67
CA LEU A 62 17.93 -38.62 -1.28
C LEU A 62 16.54 -38.66 -0.64
N ALA A 63 16.50 -39.22 0.57
CA ALA A 63 15.30 -39.41 1.37
C ALA A 63 14.45 -38.13 1.49
N PRO A 64 13.11 -38.25 1.60
CA PRO A 64 12.25 -37.11 1.81
C PRO A 64 12.64 -36.34 3.09
N PRO A 65 12.51 -35.01 3.12
CA PRO A 65 12.77 -34.23 4.32
C PRO A 65 11.85 -34.70 5.44
N GLN A 66 12.46 -35.07 6.57
CA GLN A 66 11.74 -35.43 7.76
C GLN A 66 10.87 -34.25 8.20
N SER A 67 9.60 -34.54 8.46
CA SER A 67 8.69 -33.70 9.23
C SER A 67 9.40 -33.21 10.49
N LEU A 68 9.75 -31.92 10.53
CA LEU A 68 10.13 -31.25 11.75
C LEU A 68 8.88 -31.15 12.61
N ARG A 69 8.71 -32.13 13.51
CA ARG A 69 7.78 -32.01 14.62
C ARG A 69 8.21 -30.82 15.47
N PRO A 70 7.27 -30.00 15.97
CA PRO A 70 7.57 -29.02 17.01
C PRO A 70 8.26 -29.76 18.17
N GLN A 71 9.43 -29.25 18.60
CA GLN A 71 10.01 -29.71 19.85
C GLN A 71 9.03 -29.41 20.98
N ASP A 72 8.75 -30.42 21.80
CA ASP A 72 7.89 -30.29 22.97
C ASP A 72 8.37 -29.11 23.83
N ARG A 73 7.46 -28.15 24.03
CA ARG A 73 7.67 -27.01 24.94
C ARG A 73 7.85 -27.59 26.36
N PRO A 74 8.85 -27.16 27.14
CA PRO A 74 8.98 -27.61 28.52
C PRO A 74 7.75 -27.17 29.33
N GLU A 75 6.97 -28.15 29.79
CA GLU A 75 5.95 -27.95 30.83
C GLU A 75 6.65 -27.53 32.12
N GLY A 76 6.45 -26.28 32.54
CA GLY A 76 6.89 -25.85 33.87
C GLY A 76 7.39 -24.42 33.96
N LEU A 77 6.54 -23.44 33.67
CA LEU A 77 6.69 -22.11 34.24
C LEU A 77 5.36 -21.67 34.86
N ALA A 78 5.31 -21.79 36.18
CA ALA A 78 4.22 -21.33 37.01
C ALA A 78 3.98 -19.83 36.81
N ARG A 79 2.69 -19.44 36.74
CA ARG A 79 2.23 -18.05 36.78
C ARG A 79 2.61 -17.43 38.13
N PRO A 80 3.18 -16.21 38.17
CA PRO A 80 3.09 -15.38 39.36
C PRO A 80 1.76 -14.60 39.34
N GLU A 81 0.99 -14.75 40.42
CA GLU A 81 -0.12 -13.86 40.75
C GLU A 81 0.37 -12.44 41.08
N ALA A 82 -0.37 -11.47 40.55
CA ALA A 82 -0.67 -10.13 41.06
C ALA A 82 0.45 -9.26 41.70
N LEU A 83 0.68 -8.08 41.09
CA LEU A 83 0.84 -6.83 41.83
C LEU A 83 0.19 -5.68 41.06
N ALA A 84 -0.57 -4.89 41.81
CA ALA A 84 -1.49 -3.88 41.34
C ALA A 84 -0.89 -2.47 41.33
N ARG A 85 -1.48 -1.63 40.44
CA ARG A 85 -1.58 -0.16 40.46
C ARG A 85 -0.31 0.71 40.32
N ALA A 86 -0.28 1.48 39.23
CA ALA A 86 0.20 2.86 39.20
C ALA A 86 -0.61 3.65 38.16
N ASP A 87 -0.90 4.91 38.50
CA ASP A 87 -1.86 5.81 37.87
C ASP A 87 -1.54 6.20 36.41
N GLU A 88 -2.57 6.21 35.55
CA GLU A 88 -2.53 6.74 34.19
C GLU A 88 -2.87 8.25 34.18
N ILE A 89 -1.93 9.07 33.72
CA ILE A 89 -2.23 10.39 33.15
C ILE A 89 -2.61 10.15 31.68
N PRO A 90 -3.84 10.46 31.22
CA PRO A 90 -4.20 10.23 29.83
C PRO A 90 -3.45 11.22 28.93
N ALA A 91 -2.56 10.69 28.09
CA ALA A 91 -2.08 11.40 26.92
C ALA A 91 -3.29 11.68 26.01
N ARG A 92 -3.64 12.95 25.84
CA ARG A 92 -4.66 13.41 24.90
C ARG A 92 -4.29 12.92 23.49
N PRO A 93 -5.14 12.13 22.80
CA PRO A 93 -4.94 11.88 21.39
C PRO A 93 -5.17 13.18 20.64
N GLN A 94 -4.16 13.64 19.90
CA GLN A 94 -4.34 14.69 18.90
C GLN A 94 -4.99 14.07 17.66
N ASP A 95 -6.08 14.67 17.23
CA ASP A 95 -6.87 14.28 16.08
C ASP A 95 -6.02 14.20 14.78
N PRO A 96 -6.09 13.08 14.02
CA PRO A 96 -5.38 12.88 12.76
C PRO A 96 -5.64 13.96 11.69
N GLU A 97 -6.85 14.53 11.66
CA GLU A 97 -7.23 15.56 10.68
C GLU A 97 -6.43 16.85 10.90
N THR A 98 -6.25 17.24 12.16
CA THR A 98 -5.42 18.40 12.56
C THR A 98 -3.95 18.24 12.13
N ARG A 99 -3.41 17.02 12.13
CA ARG A 99 -2.03 16.73 11.67
C ARG A 99 -1.88 16.76 10.16
N MET A 100 -2.87 16.25 9.42
CA MET A 100 -2.89 16.36 7.95
C MET A 100 -2.92 17.81 7.50
N ILE A 101 -3.79 18.64 8.10
CA ILE A 101 -3.88 20.07 7.76
C ILE A 101 -2.58 20.80 8.13
N ALA A 102 -2.01 20.54 9.31
CA ALA A 102 -0.75 21.17 9.72
C ALA A 102 0.40 20.82 8.76
N ARG A 103 0.48 19.58 8.26
CA ARG A 103 1.51 19.17 7.28
C ARG A 103 1.27 19.71 5.88
N ALA A 104 0.01 19.79 5.42
CA ALA A 104 -0.32 20.41 4.14
C ALA A 104 0.06 21.91 4.14
N VAL A 105 -0.15 22.60 5.26
CA VAL A 105 0.25 24.01 5.43
C VAL A 105 1.78 24.16 5.50
N ILE A 106 2.49 23.28 6.21
CA ILE A 106 3.97 23.30 6.25
C ILE A 106 4.58 22.96 4.88
N GLY A 107 3.98 22.05 4.12
CA GLY A 107 4.40 21.72 2.75
C GLY A 107 4.20 22.88 1.77
N MET A 108 3.12 23.65 1.92
CA MET A 108 2.87 24.85 1.10
C MET A 108 3.77 26.04 1.46
N LEU A 109 4.27 26.12 2.70
CA LEU A 109 5.18 27.18 3.15
C LEU A 109 6.67 26.88 2.84
N SER A 110 6.97 25.70 2.29
CA SER A 110 8.32 25.29 1.90
C SER A 110 8.72 25.69 0.48
N SER A 111 7.89 26.43 -0.26
CA SER A 111 8.12 26.77 -1.68
C SER A 111 8.50 28.24 -1.94
N THR A 112 9.25 28.87 -1.04
CA THR A 112 9.87 30.18 -1.33
C THR A 112 11.39 30.11 -1.18
N ASP A 113 12.04 30.43 -2.29
CA ASP A 113 13.42 30.90 -2.47
C ASP A 113 14.59 29.91 -2.33
N SER A 114 14.91 29.29 -3.47
CA SER A 114 16.19 28.63 -3.81
C SER A 114 17.42 29.57 -3.71
N GLU A 115 17.24 30.87 -3.53
CA GLU A 115 18.35 31.83 -3.51
C GLU A 115 18.93 32.08 -2.11
N ARG A 116 18.26 31.65 -1.02
CA ARG A 116 18.78 31.80 0.36
C ARG A 116 19.64 30.64 0.86
N ALA A 117 19.65 29.51 0.17
CA ALA A 117 20.46 28.36 0.57
C ALA A 117 21.97 28.65 0.40
N SER A 118 22.38 29.44 -0.60
CA SER A 118 23.80 29.74 -0.84
C SER A 118 24.38 30.75 0.16
N GLU A 119 23.57 31.68 0.68
CA GLU A 119 24.01 32.64 1.70
C GLU A 119 24.18 31.98 3.08
N ILE A 120 23.35 30.99 3.41
CA ILE A 120 23.44 30.24 4.67
C ILE A 120 24.65 29.29 4.64
N ASP A 121 24.93 28.63 3.51
CA ASP A 121 26.10 27.76 3.37
C ASP A 121 27.42 28.56 3.40
N MET A 122 27.43 29.78 2.85
CA MET A 122 28.60 30.65 2.88
C MET A 122 28.85 31.25 4.28
N ALA A 123 27.78 31.51 5.05
CA ALA A 123 27.88 31.95 6.44
C ALA A 123 28.33 30.81 7.39
N LEU A 124 27.86 29.58 7.16
CA LEU A 124 28.27 28.40 7.95
C LEU A 124 29.70 27.96 7.65
N ALA A 125 30.20 28.16 6.42
CA ALA A 125 31.59 27.88 6.05
C ALA A 125 32.60 28.85 6.70
N SER A 126 32.22 30.10 6.99
CA SER A 126 33.07 31.04 7.74
C SER A 126 33.06 30.81 9.26
N ALA A 127 32.03 30.18 9.81
CA ALA A 127 31.91 29.92 11.25
C ALA A 127 32.70 28.68 11.71
N ALA A 128 33.17 27.83 10.80
CA ALA A 128 33.85 26.56 11.11
C ALA A 128 35.38 26.70 11.34
N ALA A 129 35.94 27.91 11.36
CA ALA A 129 37.39 28.15 11.42
C ALA A 129 37.94 28.62 12.78
N LEU A 130 37.17 28.64 13.87
CA LEU A 130 37.68 29.04 15.19
C LEU A 130 37.18 28.12 16.31
N THR A 131 38.13 27.62 17.11
CA THR A 131 37.96 26.69 18.24
C THR A 131 37.52 27.41 19.54
N PRO A 132 37.32 26.71 20.67
CA PRO A 132 36.04 26.48 21.33
C PRO A 132 35.73 27.47 22.49
N GLU A 133 34.42 27.69 22.74
CA GLU A 133 33.68 28.04 23.99
C GLU A 133 34.46 28.54 25.24
N PRO A 134 33.93 29.53 26.00
CA PRO A 134 32.63 29.34 26.64
C PRO A 134 31.69 30.55 26.79
N GLU A 135 30.39 30.24 26.87
CA GLU A 135 29.31 30.85 27.66
C GLU A 135 29.38 32.35 28.03
N ARG A 136 28.25 33.02 27.75
CA ARG A 136 27.82 34.38 28.14
C ARG A 136 28.39 35.54 27.32
N ALA A 137 27.75 35.81 26.19
CA ALA A 137 27.30 37.16 25.83
C ALA A 137 26.44 37.06 24.57
N LEU A 138 25.17 37.49 24.65
CA LEU A 138 24.50 38.35 23.65
C LEU A 138 23.01 38.49 24.03
N ILE A 139 22.75 39.28 25.07
CA ILE A 139 21.55 40.12 25.12
C ILE A 139 22.05 41.52 24.77
N SER A 140 21.95 41.88 23.49
CA SER A 140 21.83 43.26 23.01
C SER A 140 22.02 43.23 21.50
N PHE A 141 20.96 43.38 20.72
CA PHE A 141 20.93 44.10 19.44
C PHE A 141 19.56 43.88 18.78
N LEU A 142 18.52 44.53 19.30
CA LEU A 142 17.37 44.99 18.52
C LEU A 142 16.84 46.28 19.15
N PRO A 143 16.90 47.43 18.45
CA PRO A 143 16.18 48.63 18.86
C PRO A 143 14.74 48.58 18.35
N GLY A 144 13.77 48.75 19.25
CA GLY A 144 12.37 49.00 18.91
C GLY A 144 11.45 47.79 19.05
N GLY A 145 10.88 47.58 20.24
CA GLY A 145 9.86 46.56 20.46
C GLY A 145 9.38 46.47 21.91
N GLU A 146 8.93 47.58 22.50
CA GLU A 146 8.35 47.57 23.87
C GLU A 146 6.94 48.16 23.98
N GLU A 147 6.18 48.26 22.88
CA GLU A 147 4.77 48.64 22.95
C GLU A 147 3.89 47.72 22.09
N ALA A 148 3.74 46.45 22.47
CA ALA A 148 2.66 45.59 21.94
C ALA A 148 2.37 44.32 22.78
N LEU A 149 2.54 44.34 24.10
CA LEU A 149 2.22 43.20 24.97
C LEU A 149 1.40 43.64 26.19
N ALA A 150 0.23 44.23 25.94
CA ALA A 150 -0.73 44.52 27.00
C ALA A 150 -2.18 44.52 26.49
N SER A 151 -2.62 43.44 25.84
CA SER A 151 -4.05 43.08 25.73
C SER A 151 -4.25 41.81 24.91
N ALA A 152 -4.32 40.66 25.59
CA ALA A 152 -4.94 39.46 25.01
C ALA A 152 -5.96 38.92 26.04
N PRO A 153 -7.25 38.79 25.67
CA PRO A 153 -8.28 38.30 26.58
C PRO A 153 -8.16 36.78 26.76
N ASP A 154 -8.49 36.35 27.98
CA ASP A 154 -8.67 34.97 28.40
C ASP A 154 -9.73 34.28 27.52
N GLY A 155 -9.27 33.44 26.59
CA GLY A 155 -10.08 32.77 25.60
C GLY A 155 -9.98 31.26 25.75
N SER A 156 -10.80 30.70 26.65
CA SER A 156 -11.01 29.25 26.71
C SER A 156 -11.38 28.71 25.33
N LEU A 157 -10.54 27.87 24.74
CA LEU A 157 -10.80 27.21 23.48
C LEU A 157 -12.00 26.26 23.66
N ARG A 158 -13.18 26.71 23.24
CA ARG A 158 -14.32 25.80 23.03
C ARG A 158 -14.00 24.90 21.82
N PRO A 159 -14.25 23.58 21.89
CA PRO A 159 -14.16 22.72 20.71
C PRO A 159 -15.05 23.28 19.60
N ARG A 160 -14.49 23.48 18.40
CA ARG A 160 -15.29 23.85 17.23
C ARG A 160 -16.27 22.70 16.94
N ALA A 161 -17.52 23.07 16.66
CA ALA A 161 -18.53 22.12 16.20
C ALA A 161 -18.07 21.43 14.90
N ARG A 162 -18.32 20.13 14.83
CA ARG A 162 -18.09 19.25 13.67
C ARG A 162 -18.76 19.85 12.42
N PRO A 163 -18.11 19.91 11.25
CA PRO A 163 -18.77 20.36 10.03
C PRO A 163 -19.98 19.48 9.72
N GLU A 164 -21.14 20.10 9.55
CA GLU A 164 -22.33 19.46 9.01
C GLU A 164 -22.05 19.04 7.56
N GLY A 165 -22.14 17.74 7.25
CA GLY A 165 -21.95 17.22 5.88
C GLY A 165 -21.02 16.01 5.73
N LEU A 166 -20.44 15.47 6.81
CA LEU A 166 -19.76 14.17 6.74
C LEU A 166 -20.79 13.08 6.41
N ALA A 167 -20.45 12.22 5.45
CA ALA A 167 -21.23 11.02 5.14
C ALA A 167 -21.58 10.26 6.43
N PRO A 168 -22.78 9.66 6.53
CA PRO A 168 -23.15 8.89 7.71
C PRO A 168 -22.04 7.89 8.02
N ALA A 169 -21.64 7.82 9.29
CA ALA A 169 -20.65 6.86 9.74
C ALA A 169 -21.09 5.45 9.29
N ALA A 170 -20.14 4.64 8.81
CA ALA A 170 -20.45 3.27 8.41
C ALA A 170 -21.19 2.56 9.54
N SER A 171 -22.33 1.98 9.17
CA SER A 171 -23.17 1.28 10.12
C SER A 171 -22.64 -0.13 10.27
N PRO A 172 -22.50 -0.62 11.52
CA PRO A 172 -22.06 -1.98 11.71
C PRO A 172 -23.11 -2.97 11.15
N VAL A 173 -22.72 -4.06 10.46
CA VAL A 173 -23.64 -5.11 10.00
C VAL A 173 -23.92 -6.09 11.14
N ALA A 174 -25.13 -6.63 11.20
CA ALA A 174 -25.63 -7.43 12.33
C ALA A 174 -24.80 -8.70 12.68
N TRP A 175 -23.84 -9.13 11.85
CA TRP A 175 -22.99 -10.30 12.09
C TRP A 175 -21.56 -9.96 12.56
N TYR A 176 -21.33 -8.74 13.05
CA TYR A 176 -20.05 -8.35 13.66
C TYR A 176 -19.64 -9.22 14.86
N ASP A 177 -18.41 -9.72 14.84
CA ASP A 177 -17.80 -10.33 16.01
C ASP A 177 -17.21 -9.24 16.92
N THR A 178 -17.64 -9.22 18.18
CA THR A 178 -17.02 -8.38 19.22
C THR A 178 -15.67 -8.98 19.64
N PRO A 179 -14.74 -8.18 20.18
CA PRO A 179 -13.42 -8.69 20.62
C PRO A 179 -13.46 -9.88 21.60
N ASP A 180 -14.60 -10.10 22.25
CA ASP A 180 -14.83 -11.19 23.21
C ASP A 180 -15.59 -12.38 22.62
N GLN A 181 -15.90 -12.36 21.32
CA GLN A 181 -16.46 -13.53 20.67
C GLN A 181 -15.46 -14.71 20.68
N PRO A 182 -15.95 -15.94 20.86
CA PRO A 182 -15.09 -17.12 20.75
C PRO A 182 -14.51 -17.21 19.34
N CYS A 183 -13.29 -17.73 19.24
CA CYS A 183 -12.65 -17.98 17.96
C CYS A 183 -13.53 -18.91 17.10
N ALA A 184 -13.75 -18.54 15.85
CA ALA A 184 -14.39 -19.42 14.89
C ALA A 184 -13.47 -20.61 14.59
N ALA A 185 -14.07 -21.80 14.42
CA ALA A 185 -13.34 -22.95 13.93
C ALA A 185 -12.99 -22.74 12.44
N ALA A 186 -11.79 -23.16 12.05
CA ALA A 186 -11.41 -23.19 10.63
C ALA A 186 -12.26 -24.20 9.85
N GLU A 187 -12.65 -25.30 10.50
CA GLU A 187 -13.57 -26.29 9.93
C GLU A 187 -14.95 -25.66 9.73
N GLY A 188 -15.47 -25.76 8.50
CA GLY A 188 -16.78 -25.20 8.15
C GLY A 188 -16.78 -23.68 7.98
N PHE A 189 -15.63 -23.01 8.10
CA PHE A 189 -15.54 -21.58 7.82
C PHE A 189 -15.84 -21.31 6.33
N PRO A 190 -16.69 -20.32 5.98
CA PRO A 190 -17.14 -20.12 4.60
C PRO A 190 -16.04 -19.71 3.61
N ASP A 191 -15.08 -18.92 4.07
CA ASP A 191 -13.96 -18.39 3.27
C ASP A 191 -13.04 -19.54 2.78
N PRO A 192 -12.84 -19.68 1.45
CA PRO A 192 -11.92 -20.66 0.88
C PRO A 192 -10.46 -20.53 1.35
N ASP A 193 -9.98 -19.34 1.67
CA ASP A 193 -8.62 -19.09 2.18
C ASP A 193 -8.39 -19.77 3.53
N ILE A 194 -9.35 -19.66 4.43
CA ILE A 194 -9.33 -20.35 5.72
C ILE A 194 -9.34 -21.87 5.53
N ARG A 195 -10.19 -22.38 4.62
CA ARG A 195 -10.28 -23.83 4.36
C ARG A 195 -8.99 -24.38 3.75
N ARG A 196 -8.39 -23.67 2.80
CA ARG A 196 -7.08 -24.02 2.21
C ARG A 196 -5.99 -24.11 3.28
N ASN A 197 -6.09 -23.27 4.31
CA ASN A 197 -5.14 -23.21 5.41
C ASN A 197 -5.55 -23.97 6.68
N ALA A 198 -6.55 -24.87 6.62
CA ALA A 198 -7.03 -25.59 7.80
C ALA A 198 -5.92 -26.32 8.58
N ALA A 199 -4.91 -26.84 7.88
CA ALA A 199 -3.75 -27.49 8.50
C ALA A 199 -2.91 -26.53 9.36
N SER A 200 -2.80 -25.26 8.97
CA SER A 200 -2.09 -24.23 9.74
C SER A 200 -2.80 -23.95 11.06
N PHE A 201 -4.13 -23.85 11.06
CA PHE A 201 -4.94 -23.68 12.26
C PHE A 201 -4.91 -24.92 13.18
N ALA A 202 -4.84 -26.13 12.60
CA ALA A 202 -4.68 -27.35 13.38
C ALA A 202 -3.29 -27.46 14.03
N ALA A 203 -2.26 -26.92 13.37
CA ALA A 203 -0.88 -26.94 13.86
C ALA A 203 -0.60 -25.85 14.90
N ASP A 204 -1.27 -24.69 14.80
CA ASP A 204 -1.09 -23.55 15.69
C ASP A 204 -2.40 -23.17 16.39
N GLY A 205 -2.58 -23.69 17.61
CA GLY A 205 -3.75 -23.43 18.44
C GLY A 205 -3.86 -22.00 18.99
N ASP A 206 -2.84 -21.15 18.79
CA ASP A 206 -2.92 -19.74 19.15
C ASP A 206 -3.61 -18.90 18.04
N LEU A 207 -3.87 -19.48 16.86
CA LEU A 207 -4.57 -18.76 15.78
C LEU A 207 -6.07 -18.69 16.03
N CYS A 208 -6.60 -17.48 16.07
CA CYS A 208 -8.01 -17.19 16.32
C CYS A 208 -8.64 -16.46 15.15
N ILE A 209 -9.66 -17.06 14.54
CA ILE A 209 -10.39 -16.51 13.40
C ILE A 209 -11.62 -15.76 13.91
N THR A 210 -11.86 -14.56 13.38
CA THR A 210 -13.06 -13.75 13.62
C THR A 210 -13.47 -13.07 12.33
N ARG A 211 -14.73 -12.65 12.22
CA ARG A 211 -15.24 -11.85 11.10
C ARG A 211 -15.71 -10.49 11.56
N GLN A 212 -15.48 -9.50 10.71
CA GLN A 212 -15.95 -8.14 10.90
C GLN A 212 -16.60 -7.67 9.61
N GLY A 213 -17.64 -6.84 9.64
CA GLY A 213 -18.11 -6.26 8.38
C GLY A 213 -19.17 -5.20 8.47
N PHE A 214 -19.01 -4.15 7.68
CA PHE A 214 -19.75 -2.90 7.73
C PHE A 214 -20.44 -2.65 6.38
N SER A 215 -21.52 -1.86 6.40
CA SER A 215 -22.11 -1.36 5.16
C SER A 215 -21.64 0.05 4.85
N GLU A 216 -21.17 0.30 3.63
CA GLU A 216 -20.83 1.63 3.14
C GLU A 216 -21.17 1.76 1.64
N HIS A 217 -21.90 2.82 1.27
CA HIS A 217 -22.34 3.09 -0.11
C HIS A 217 -23.07 1.92 -0.79
N GLY A 218 -23.86 1.16 -0.02
CA GLY A 218 -24.62 0.01 -0.51
C GLY A 218 -23.78 -1.24 -0.74
N ARG A 219 -22.56 -1.30 -0.18
CA ARG A 219 -21.71 -2.50 -0.16
C ARG A 219 -21.56 -3.01 1.26
N ASP A 220 -21.77 -4.31 1.44
CA ASP A 220 -21.58 -4.99 2.72
C ASP A 220 -20.18 -5.60 2.75
N TRP A 221 -19.22 -4.82 3.22
CA TRP A 221 -17.82 -5.24 3.32
C TRP A 221 -17.67 -6.29 4.40
N GLN A 222 -16.85 -7.31 4.14
CA GLN A 222 -16.46 -8.30 5.13
C GLN A 222 -14.95 -8.37 5.23
N LEU A 223 -14.48 -8.58 6.45
CA LEU A 223 -13.08 -8.78 6.79
C LEU A 223 -12.95 -10.12 7.53
N THR A 224 -12.08 -10.99 7.06
CA THR A 224 -11.56 -12.10 7.85
C THR A 224 -10.36 -11.62 8.65
N VAL A 225 -10.41 -11.82 9.96
CA VAL A 225 -9.33 -11.41 10.85
C VAL A 225 -8.80 -12.60 11.61
N VAL A 226 -7.52 -12.90 11.41
CA VAL A 226 -6.80 -13.95 12.13
C VAL A 226 -5.83 -13.31 13.12
N ARG A 227 -5.90 -13.67 14.39
CA ARG A 227 -4.99 -13.16 15.43
C ARG A 227 -4.21 -14.29 16.07
N ASN A 228 -2.97 -14.01 16.43
CA ASN A 228 -2.20 -14.87 17.34
C ASN A 228 -2.52 -14.49 18.79
N LEU A 229 -3.12 -15.41 19.56
CA LEU A 229 -3.61 -15.16 20.91
C LEU A 229 -2.50 -15.04 21.95
N SER A 230 -1.34 -15.67 21.74
CA SER A 230 -0.18 -15.56 22.63
C SER A 230 0.57 -14.24 22.42
N THR A 231 0.53 -13.67 21.21
CA THR A 231 1.23 -12.43 20.85
C THR A 231 0.29 -11.43 20.16
N ARG A 232 -0.80 -11.06 20.83
CA ARG A 232 -1.86 -10.19 20.26
C ARG A 232 -1.40 -8.79 19.86
N ARG A 233 -0.34 -8.28 20.50
CA ARG A 233 0.22 -6.93 20.28
C ARG A 233 1.41 -6.96 19.30
N GLY A 234 1.40 -7.89 18.34
CA GLY A 234 2.42 -8.01 17.30
C GLY A 234 2.11 -7.18 16.03
N PRO A 235 2.84 -7.43 14.93
CA PRO A 235 2.63 -6.77 13.64
C PRO A 235 1.25 -7.08 13.05
N VAL A 236 0.71 -6.15 12.26
CA VAL A 236 -0.55 -6.37 11.55
C VAL A 236 -0.27 -6.39 10.05
N TRP A 237 -0.81 -7.41 9.37
CA TRP A 237 -0.74 -7.59 7.94
C TRP A 237 -2.12 -7.36 7.32
N ALA A 238 -2.20 -6.57 6.26
CA ALA A 238 -3.41 -6.46 5.45
C ALA A 238 -3.25 -7.16 4.09
N VAL A 239 -4.28 -7.90 3.70
CA VAL A 239 -4.44 -8.48 2.36
C VAL A 239 -5.73 -7.93 1.77
N LEU A 240 -5.60 -7.03 0.79
CA LEU A 240 -6.72 -6.23 0.33
C LEU A 240 -7.45 -6.81 -0.89
N HIS A 241 -6.83 -7.75 -1.60
CA HIS A 241 -7.47 -8.44 -2.73
C HIS A 241 -7.63 -9.91 -2.38
N ASP A 242 -8.88 -10.38 -2.42
CA ASP A 242 -9.27 -11.72 -2.00
C ASP A 242 -8.73 -12.82 -2.92
N ASN A 243 -8.46 -12.50 -4.19
CA ASN A 243 -7.93 -13.47 -5.16
C ASN A 243 -6.40 -13.66 -5.08
N GLU A 244 -5.72 -13.02 -4.12
CA GLU A 244 -4.27 -13.09 -3.93
C GLU A 244 -3.90 -14.17 -2.90
N ASN A 245 -4.21 -15.42 -3.25
CA ASN A 245 -4.08 -16.60 -2.39
C ASN A 245 -2.71 -16.72 -1.68
N ALA A 246 -1.61 -16.47 -2.39
CA ALA A 246 -0.28 -16.59 -1.81
C ALA A 246 0.00 -15.47 -0.79
N ALA A 247 -0.55 -14.28 -0.99
CA ALA A 247 -0.50 -13.19 -0.02
C ALA A 247 -1.23 -13.56 1.28
N PHE A 248 -2.41 -14.16 1.20
CA PHE A 248 -3.13 -14.67 2.37
C PHE A 248 -2.30 -15.74 3.11
N ASP A 249 -1.82 -16.76 2.39
CA ASP A 249 -1.07 -17.87 2.97
C ASP A 249 0.25 -17.41 3.62
N ALA A 250 0.91 -16.42 3.02
CA ALA A 250 2.12 -15.79 3.57
C ALA A 250 1.81 -14.93 4.79
N ALA A 251 0.69 -14.20 4.81
CA ALA A 251 0.26 -13.42 5.96
C ALA A 251 -0.08 -14.32 7.15
N LEU A 252 -0.77 -15.43 6.91
CA LEU A 252 -1.08 -16.40 7.96
C LEU A 252 0.20 -17.02 8.54
N TYR A 253 1.16 -17.37 7.67
CA TYR A 253 2.49 -17.78 8.10
C TYR A 253 3.17 -16.71 8.97
N ALA A 254 3.09 -15.44 8.58
CA ALA A 254 3.67 -14.34 9.35
C ALA A 254 3.02 -14.19 10.73
N VAL A 255 1.70 -14.32 10.83
CA VAL A 255 0.96 -14.25 12.10
C VAL A 255 1.30 -15.42 13.02
N SER A 256 1.41 -16.63 12.48
CA SER A 256 1.80 -17.82 13.24
C SER A 256 3.24 -17.71 13.75
N LYS A 257 4.17 -17.25 12.91
CA LYS A 257 5.60 -17.20 13.24
C LYS A 257 6.01 -15.96 14.04
N TYR A 258 5.41 -14.80 13.81
CA TYR A 258 5.83 -13.51 14.41
C TYR A 258 4.76 -12.87 15.29
N GLY A 259 3.58 -13.49 15.40
CA GLY A 259 2.46 -12.98 16.17
C GLY A 259 1.66 -11.88 15.48
N GLY A 260 0.83 -11.19 16.25
CA GLY A 260 0.00 -10.09 15.77
C GLY A 260 -1.27 -10.53 15.06
N ALA A 261 -1.58 -9.92 13.91
CA ALA A 261 -2.84 -10.15 13.21
C ALA A 261 -2.73 -10.07 11.67
N LEU A 262 -3.64 -10.76 10.99
CA LEU A 262 -3.96 -10.64 9.58
C LEU A 262 -5.37 -10.04 9.47
N VAL A 263 -5.54 -9.06 8.60
CA VAL A 263 -6.83 -8.48 8.20
C VAL A 263 -6.98 -8.64 6.69
N ALA A 264 -7.83 -9.55 6.26
CA ALA A 264 -8.11 -9.82 4.85
C ALA A 264 -9.47 -9.23 4.45
N VAL A 265 -9.60 -8.67 3.25
CA VAL A 265 -10.88 -8.20 2.69
C VAL A 265 -11.51 -9.32 1.88
N GLU A 266 -12.72 -9.72 2.25
CA GLU A 266 -13.47 -10.74 1.52
C GLU A 266 -14.16 -10.13 0.29
N ALA A 267 -13.95 -10.73 -0.87
CA ALA A 267 -14.57 -10.33 -2.13
C ALA A 267 -15.08 -11.52 -2.97
N GLY A 268 -15.14 -12.72 -2.37
CA GLY A 268 -15.59 -13.95 -3.01
C GLY A 268 -14.63 -14.41 -4.10
N GLU A 269 -13.34 -14.50 -3.79
CA GLU A 269 -12.25 -14.89 -4.71
C GLU A 269 -12.03 -13.90 -5.87
N ASN A 270 -12.47 -12.64 -5.70
CA ASN A 270 -12.31 -11.60 -6.72
C ASN A 270 -11.30 -10.54 -6.28
N ARG A 271 -10.60 -9.94 -7.26
CA ARG A 271 -9.75 -8.78 -7.01
C ARG A 271 -10.55 -7.56 -6.52
N SER A 272 -11.76 -7.39 -7.04
CA SER A 272 -12.62 -6.24 -6.76
C SER A 272 -13.93 -6.71 -6.13
N PHE A 273 -14.40 -5.97 -5.12
CA PHE A 273 -15.67 -6.24 -4.48
C PHE A 273 -16.77 -5.35 -5.06
N MET A 274 -17.74 -5.94 -5.75
CA MET A 274 -18.84 -5.21 -6.39
C MET A 274 -18.35 -4.02 -7.25
N GLY A 275 -17.30 -4.26 -8.05
CA GLY A 275 -16.70 -3.27 -8.94
C GLY A 275 -15.83 -2.20 -8.25
N GLN A 276 -15.59 -2.30 -6.93
CA GLN A 276 -14.65 -1.44 -6.21
C GLN A 276 -13.35 -2.20 -5.95
N ASP A 277 -12.22 -1.64 -6.36
CA ASP A 277 -10.90 -2.11 -5.94
C ASP A 277 -10.70 -1.71 -4.46
N PRO A 278 -10.55 -2.67 -3.53
CA PRO A 278 -10.36 -2.38 -2.11
C PRO A 278 -9.07 -1.58 -1.84
N ASN A 279 -8.00 -1.81 -2.60
CA ASN A 279 -6.78 -1.02 -2.53
C ASN A 279 -6.86 0.29 -3.34
N ARG A 280 -8.06 0.75 -3.72
CA ARG A 280 -8.32 2.11 -4.23
C ARG A 280 -9.47 2.78 -3.48
N ASN A 281 -9.72 2.32 -2.26
CA ASN A 281 -10.91 2.66 -1.47
C ASN A 281 -10.56 3.40 -0.15
N PHE A 282 -9.41 4.09 -0.07
CA PHE A 282 -8.96 4.80 1.15
C PHE A 282 -9.11 6.33 1.03
N ALA A 283 -10.19 6.89 1.58
CA ALA A 283 -10.35 8.32 1.77
C ALA A 283 -11.32 8.65 2.92
N LEU A 284 -10.89 9.50 3.85
CA LEU A 284 -11.72 9.92 4.99
C LEU A 284 -12.72 11.03 4.65
N THR A 285 -12.40 11.87 3.66
CA THR A 285 -13.18 13.06 3.32
C THR A 285 -13.33 13.20 1.81
N ALA A 286 -14.33 13.98 1.37
CA ALA A 286 -14.51 14.32 -0.03
C ALA A 286 -13.28 15.05 -0.61
N ALA A 287 -12.62 15.92 0.18
CA ALA A 287 -11.41 16.61 -0.24
C ALA A 287 -10.27 15.63 -0.53
N THR A 288 -10.05 14.63 0.34
CA THR A 288 -9.04 13.59 0.10
C THR A 288 -9.41 12.68 -1.08
N ALA A 289 -10.70 12.41 -1.29
CA ALA A 289 -11.16 11.55 -2.38
C ALA A 289 -11.14 12.24 -3.75
N ALA A 290 -11.05 13.58 -3.82
CA ALA A 290 -11.37 14.37 -5.00
C ALA A 290 -10.64 13.94 -6.30
N THR A 291 -9.39 13.48 -6.21
CA THR A 291 -8.61 13.02 -7.38
C THR A 291 -8.69 11.51 -7.61
N CYS A 292 -9.37 10.78 -6.73
CA CYS A 292 -9.46 9.33 -6.80
C CYS A 292 -10.54 8.91 -7.78
N ARG A 293 -10.13 8.23 -8.85
CA ARG A 293 -11.01 7.85 -9.97
C ARG A 293 -12.30 7.18 -9.50
N ASP A 294 -12.19 6.22 -8.58
CA ASP A 294 -13.29 5.30 -8.26
C ASP A 294 -14.18 5.81 -7.11
N ILE A 295 -13.66 6.70 -6.26
CA ILE A 295 -14.35 7.18 -5.05
C ILE A 295 -14.48 8.69 -4.92
N SER A 296 -14.15 9.46 -5.97
CA SER A 296 -14.17 10.95 -5.95
C SER A 296 -15.48 11.58 -5.46
N GLN A 297 -16.61 10.94 -5.77
CA GLN A 297 -17.93 11.43 -5.37
C GLN A 297 -18.47 10.75 -4.10
N LYS A 298 -17.77 9.74 -3.58
CA LYS A 298 -18.22 8.85 -2.50
C LYS A 298 -17.03 8.47 -1.62
N PRO A 299 -16.50 9.40 -0.80
CA PRO A 299 -15.41 9.08 0.12
C PRO A 299 -15.82 7.92 1.03
N THR A 300 -14.84 7.14 1.47
CA THR A 300 -15.04 5.84 2.14
C THR A 300 -14.44 5.81 3.55
N PRO A 301 -14.86 6.72 4.45
CA PRO A 301 -14.33 6.77 5.80
C PRO A 301 -14.62 5.49 6.59
N GLY A 302 -15.73 4.81 6.33
CA GLY A 302 -16.08 3.53 6.93
C GLY A 302 -15.04 2.46 6.64
N PHE A 303 -14.82 2.21 5.35
CA PHE A 303 -13.80 1.26 4.89
C PHE A 303 -12.40 1.63 5.39
N THR A 304 -12.03 2.90 5.24
CA THR A 304 -10.73 3.42 5.67
C THR A 304 -10.50 3.18 7.16
N ASN A 305 -11.47 3.50 8.02
CA ASN A 305 -11.35 3.32 9.47
C ASN A 305 -11.40 1.86 9.88
N ALA A 306 -12.20 1.02 9.21
CA ALA A 306 -12.30 -0.39 9.52
C ALA A 306 -10.94 -1.10 9.37
N ILE A 307 -10.18 -0.77 8.32
CA ILE A 307 -8.85 -1.37 8.08
C ILE A 307 -7.77 -0.65 8.89
N SER A 308 -7.69 0.68 8.81
CA SER A 308 -6.63 1.43 9.49
C SER A 308 -6.69 1.33 11.02
N GLY A 309 -7.87 1.05 11.59
CA GLY A 309 -8.07 0.88 13.03
C GLY A 309 -7.33 -0.31 13.64
N PHE A 310 -6.86 -1.26 12.83
CA PHE A 310 -6.03 -2.38 13.31
C PHE A 310 -4.57 -1.99 13.54
N PHE A 311 -4.10 -0.93 12.88
CA PHE A 311 -2.70 -0.55 12.90
C PHE A 311 -2.42 0.39 14.08
N SER A 312 -1.22 0.26 14.64
CA SER A 312 -0.73 1.14 15.70
C SER A 312 0.65 1.66 15.35
N GLN A 313 1.04 2.81 15.89
CA GLN A 313 2.35 3.41 15.62
C GLN A 313 3.55 2.59 16.15
N ARG A 314 3.30 1.49 16.88
CA ARG A 314 4.35 0.61 17.40
C ARG A 314 5.03 -0.21 16.30
N TYR A 315 4.29 -0.54 15.24
CA TYR A 315 4.77 -1.33 14.11
C TYR A 315 4.48 -0.58 12.81
N PRO A 316 5.24 -0.83 11.75
CA PRO A 316 4.87 -0.32 10.43
C PRO A 316 3.54 -0.92 9.95
N VAL A 317 2.94 -0.26 8.96
CA VAL A 317 1.84 -0.81 8.17
C VAL A 317 2.42 -1.83 7.20
N LEU A 318 1.93 -3.06 7.27
CA LEU A 318 2.39 -4.16 6.44
C LEU A 318 1.26 -4.65 5.55
N THR A 319 1.55 -4.81 4.26
CA THR A 319 0.63 -5.43 3.31
C THR A 319 1.32 -6.53 2.51
N LEU A 320 0.52 -7.44 1.98
CA LEU A 320 0.96 -8.48 1.07
C LEU A 320 0.08 -8.44 -0.18
N HIS A 321 0.70 -8.58 -1.33
CA HIS A 321 0.03 -8.64 -2.62
C HIS A 321 0.63 -9.71 -3.52
N ASN A 322 -0.12 -10.14 -4.53
CA ASN A 322 0.41 -10.93 -5.63
C ASN A 322 0.22 -10.22 -6.97
N ASN A 323 1.22 -10.34 -7.83
CA ASN A 323 1.23 -9.76 -9.17
C ASN A 323 1.32 -10.87 -10.23
N ASP A 324 0.68 -10.68 -11.37
CA ASP A 324 0.81 -11.60 -12.50
C ASP A 324 2.27 -11.64 -13.00
N ASP A 325 2.64 -12.73 -13.67
CA ASP A 325 3.99 -12.92 -14.20
C ASP A 325 4.35 -11.89 -15.28
N GLY A 326 5.54 -11.32 -15.13
CA GLY A 326 6.09 -10.22 -15.91
C GLY A 326 5.25 -8.94 -15.81
N TYR A 327 5.62 -7.91 -16.56
CA TYR A 327 4.84 -6.67 -16.61
C TYR A 327 4.36 -6.29 -18.01
N SER A 328 3.23 -5.56 -18.04
CA SER A 328 2.64 -5.05 -19.28
C SER A 328 3.63 -4.16 -20.04
N GLY A 329 3.86 -4.49 -21.31
CA GLY A 329 4.85 -3.85 -22.17
C GLY A 329 6.19 -4.62 -22.28
N ALA A 330 6.38 -5.68 -21.50
CA ALA A 330 7.50 -6.62 -21.61
C ALA A 330 7.05 -8.08 -21.86
N GLY A 331 5.79 -8.29 -22.25
CA GLY A 331 5.24 -9.61 -22.56
C GLY A 331 4.52 -10.29 -21.39
N GLY A 332 4.49 -9.68 -20.20
CA GLY A 332 3.73 -10.15 -19.03
C GLY A 332 2.40 -9.42 -18.83
N ALA A 333 1.61 -9.91 -17.87
CA ALA A 333 0.30 -9.36 -17.52
C ALA A 333 0.32 -8.48 -16.27
N GLY A 334 1.39 -8.53 -15.47
CA GLY A 334 1.52 -7.79 -14.23
C GLY A 334 1.60 -6.28 -14.42
N THR A 335 1.33 -5.56 -13.32
CA THR A 335 1.26 -4.09 -13.31
C THR A 335 2.40 -3.44 -12.54
N ILE A 336 3.04 -4.20 -11.65
CA ILE A 336 4.16 -3.79 -10.80
C ILE A 336 5.36 -4.69 -11.13
N SER A 337 6.57 -4.13 -11.18
CA SER A 337 7.80 -4.89 -11.39
C SER A 337 9.00 -4.05 -10.97
N ALA A 338 9.98 -4.66 -10.30
CA ALA A 338 11.22 -4.01 -9.89
C ALA A 338 12.14 -3.65 -11.06
N ARG A 339 11.91 -4.19 -12.27
CA ARG A 339 12.60 -3.76 -13.50
C ARG A 339 12.09 -2.44 -14.05
N ARG A 340 10.92 -1.99 -13.60
CA ARG A 340 10.25 -0.81 -14.15
C ARG A 340 10.35 0.37 -13.20
N SER A 341 10.60 1.54 -13.76
CA SER A 341 10.42 2.82 -13.07
C SER A 341 9.39 3.66 -13.81
N SER A 342 8.67 4.48 -13.05
CA SER A 342 7.66 5.42 -13.50
C SER A 342 7.87 6.77 -12.83
N ALA A 343 6.98 7.74 -13.09
CA ALA A 343 7.04 9.04 -12.44
C ALA A 343 6.77 8.99 -10.93
N SER A 344 6.16 7.92 -10.40
CA SER A 344 5.84 7.75 -8.97
C SER A 344 6.50 6.54 -8.33
N MET A 345 7.02 5.59 -9.11
CA MET A 345 7.65 4.38 -8.58
C MET A 345 9.05 4.21 -9.16
N THR A 346 10.00 3.83 -8.33
CA THR A 346 11.37 3.49 -8.73
C THR A 346 11.63 2.03 -8.42
N GLY A 347 11.69 1.20 -9.46
CA GLY A 347 12.09 -0.20 -9.35
C GLY A 347 13.60 -0.32 -9.21
N LEU A 348 14.04 -1.18 -8.29
CA LEU A 348 15.44 -1.36 -7.89
C LEU A 348 15.74 -2.86 -7.80
N MET A 349 16.22 -3.42 -8.91
CA MET A 349 16.72 -4.80 -8.92
C MET A 349 17.87 -4.96 -7.93
N THR A 350 17.88 -6.08 -7.20
CA THR A 350 18.98 -6.40 -6.28
C THR A 350 20.28 -6.64 -7.07
N PRO A 351 21.43 -6.13 -6.61
CA PRO A 351 22.72 -6.48 -7.18
C PRO A 351 23.20 -7.88 -6.74
N ASN A 352 22.56 -8.50 -5.75
CA ASN A 352 22.94 -9.79 -5.18
C ASN A 352 21.79 -10.81 -5.37
N PRO A 353 21.54 -11.30 -6.59
CA PRO A 353 20.38 -12.14 -6.85
C PRO A 353 20.43 -13.44 -6.04
N VAL A 354 19.35 -13.73 -5.32
CA VAL A 354 19.10 -15.01 -4.66
C VAL A 354 17.99 -15.74 -5.43
N PRO A 355 18.18 -17.02 -5.83
CA PRO A 355 17.16 -17.77 -6.55
C PRO A 355 15.79 -17.72 -5.87
N GLY A 356 14.75 -17.42 -6.66
CA GLY A 356 13.38 -17.23 -6.19
C GLY A 356 13.08 -15.83 -5.63
N LEU A 357 14.03 -15.14 -5.01
CA LEU A 357 13.83 -13.77 -4.47
C LEU A 357 14.15 -12.67 -5.49
N SER A 358 15.02 -12.96 -6.46
CA SER A 358 15.48 -11.98 -7.44
C SER A 358 14.58 -11.83 -8.65
N ASP A 359 13.48 -12.59 -8.73
CA ASP A 359 12.46 -12.40 -9.76
C ASP A 359 11.90 -10.97 -9.70
N GLU A 360 11.74 -10.31 -10.84
CA GLU A 360 11.35 -8.90 -10.87
C GLU A 360 9.98 -8.58 -10.28
N ASP A 361 9.10 -9.57 -10.16
CA ASP A 361 7.76 -9.41 -9.56
C ASP A 361 7.78 -9.77 -8.07
N ASN A 362 8.92 -10.26 -7.56
CA ASN A 362 9.19 -10.46 -6.14
C ASN A 362 9.98 -9.27 -5.58
N ALA A 363 9.28 -8.37 -4.89
CA ALA A 363 9.89 -7.16 -4.35
C ALA A 363 9.26 -6.70 -3.03
N ILE A 364 10.07 -6.06 -2.18
CA ILE A 364 9.54 -5.27 -1.07
C ILE A 364 9.32 -3.85 -1.58
N LEU A 365 8.06 -3.40 -1.55
CA LEU A 365 7.68 -2.04 -1.88
C LEU A 365 7.67 -1.16 -0.62
N LEU A 366 8.26 0.02 -0.75
CA LEU A 366 8.32 1.08 0.27
C LEU A 366 7.54 2.29 -0.23
N ALA A 367 6.88 3.02 0.66
CA ALA A 367 6.22 4.28 0.31
C ALA A 367 6.74 5.44 1.17
N GLY A 368 6.93 6.61 0.57
CA GLY A 368 7.37 7.81 1.28
C GLY A 368 7.02 9.12 0.57
N ALA A 369 6.87 10.18 1.36
CA ALA A 369 6.52 11.52 0.85
C ALA A 369 7.70 12.28 0.22
N GLN A 370 8.92 11.77 0.37
CA GLN A 370 10.13 12.36 -0.21
C GLN A 370 10.60 11.52 -1.40
N PRO A 371 11.30 12.11 -2.38
CA PRO A 371 12.10 11.34 -3.34
C PRO A 371 13.08 10.38 -2.65
N LEU A 372 13.40 9.25 -3.28
CA LEU A 372 14.26 8.21 -2.69
C LEU A 372 15.67 8.74 -2.30
N ASP A 373 16.27 9.57 -3.15
CA ASP A 373 17.56 10.22 -2.94
C ASP A 373 17.56 11.20 -1.75
N GLN A 374 16.38 11.58 -1.26
CA GLN A 374 16.19 12.43 -0.07
C GLN A 374 15.74 11.62 1.15
N ASN A 375 15.06 10.48 0.96
CA ASN A 375 14.58 9.63 2.03
C ASN A 375 15.67 8.69 2.59
N ARG A 376 16.33 9.11 3.69
CA ARG A 376 17.41 8.33 4.33
C ARG A 376 16.93 6.96 4.86
N SER A 377 15.73 6.88 5.43
CA SER A 377 15.20 5.62 5.97
C SER A 377 14.99 4.61 4.84
N ALA A 378 14.34 5.04 3.76
CA ALA A 378 14.11 4.19 2.59
C ALA A 378 15.42 3.70 1.95
N ARG A 379 16.45 4.56 1.80
CA ARG A 379 17.75 4.10 1.28
C ARG A 379 18.42 3.06 2.17
N LYS A 380 18.28 3.19 3.49
CA LYS A 380 18.80 2.19 4.43
C LYS A 380 18.04 0.86 4.29
N ALA A 381 16.72 0.90 4.15
CA ALA A 381 15.90 -0.29 3.89
C ALA A 381 16.29 -0.95 2.57
N VAL A 382 16.44 -0.18 1.49
CA VAL A 382 16.92 -0.67 0.18
C VAL A 382 18.24 -1.42 0.32
N GLN A 383 19.23 -0.82 0.98
CA GLN A 383 20.54 -1.47 1.18
C GLN A 383 20.42 -2.78 1.96
N ALA A 384 19.56 -2.82 2.99
CA ALA A 384 19.33 -4.03 3.77
C ALA A 384 18.70 -5.16 2.93
N PHE A 385 17.65 -4.85 2.16
CA PHE A 385 16.95 -5.84 1.33
C PHE A 385 17.78 -6.31 0.15
N HIS A 386 18.52 -5.42 -0.50
CA HIS A 386 19.50 -5.78 -1.53
C HIS A 386 20.61 -6.67 -0.97
N GLY A 387 21.06 -6.43 0.27
CA GLY A 387 22.00 -7.30 0.98
C GLY A 387 21.45 -8.71 1.23
N ALA A 388 20.11 -8.85 1.34
CA ALA A 388 19.40 -10.12 1.46
C ALA A 388 18.97 -10.72 0.11
N GLY A 389 19.30 -10.07 -1.00
CA GLY A 389 18.98 -10.55 -2.35
C GLY A 389 17.53 -10.33 -2.80
N VAL A 390 16.82 -9.40 -2.17
CA VAL A 390 15.43 -9.05 -2.47
C VAL A 390 15.37 -7.77 -3.30
N ASN A 391 14.56 -7.76 -4.36
CA ASN A 391 14.32 -6.54 -5.13
C ASN A 391 13.50 -5.52 -4.33
N VAL A 392 13.59 -4.24 -4.68
CA VAL A 392 12.85 -3.17 -3.99
C VAL A 392 12.11 -2.30 -4.98
N ILE A 393 10.94 -1.83 -4.61
CA ILE A 393 10.22 -0.77 -5.33
C ILE A 393 10.01 0.39 -4.36
N TYR A 394 10.38 1.60 -4.75
CA TYR A 394 10.12 2.79 -3.95
C TYR A 394 9.01 3.62 -4.59
N GLU A 395 7.89 3.77 -3.89
CA GLU A 395 6.81 4.68 -4.25
C GLU A 395 7.05 6.07 -3.62
N HIS A 396 7.26 7.07 -4.48
CA HIS A 396 7.23 8.47 -4.10
C HIS A 396 5.80 8.99 -4.13
N VAL A 397 5.18 9.01 -2.95
CA VAL A 397 3.81 9.47 -2.73
C VAL A 397 3.77 10.99 -2.78
N ARG A 398 2.95 11.53 -3.68
CA ARG A 398 2.78 12.98 -3.87
C ARG A 398 1.33 13.38 -3.64
N PRO A 399 1.05 14.40 -2.80
CA PRO A 399 -0.32 14.82 -2.49
C PRO A 399 -1.18 15.11 -3.73
N GLU A 400 -0.59 15.60 -4.81
CA GLU A 400 -1.29 15.97 -6.05
C GLU A 400 -1.68 14.76 -6.91
N ARG A 401 -1.25 13.55 -6.55
CA ARG A 401 -1.51 12.30 -7.27
C ARG A 401 -2.07 11.23 -6.33
N ASN A 402 -3.17 11.55 -5.66
CA ASN A 402 -3.86 10.57 -4.83
C ASN A 402 -4.61 9.55 -5.68
N ASP A 403 -4.18 8.29 -5.60
CA ASP A 403 -4.86 7.13 -6.19
C ASP A 403 -5.76 6.39 -5.19
N CYS A 404 -5.85 6.88 -3.94
CA CYS A 404 -6.59 6.29 -2.83
C CYS A 404 -6.16 4.86 -2.48
N SER A 405 -4.90 4.52 -2.74
CA SER A 405 -4.27 3.30 -2.25
C SER A 405 -3.96 3.34 -0.75
N PHE A 406 -3.77 2.17 -0.17
CA PHE A 406 -3.44 2.10 1.26
C PHE A 406 -2.03 2.65 1.55
N SER A 407 -1.08 2.50 0.62
CA SER A 407 0.25 3.11 0.71
C SER A 407 0.18 4.64 0.71
N PHE A 408 -0.64 5.22 -0.17
CA PHE A 408 -0.90 6.66 -0.20
C PHE A 408 -1.50 7.13 1.12
N PHE A 409 -2.59 6.50 1.57
CA PHE A 409 -3.29 6.87 2.80
C PHE A 409 -2.36 6.79 4.01
N THR A 410 -1.60 5.71 4.16
CA THR A 410 -0.64 5.52 5.24
C THR A 410 0.39 6.65 5.28
N THR A 411 0.96 6.99 4.13
CA THR A 411 2.01 8.00 4.01
C THR A 411 1.49 9.40 4.31
N MET A 412 0.33 9.79 3.76
CA MET A 412 -0.22 11.13 3.93
C MET A 412 -0.87 11.37 5.30
N SER A 413 -1.49 10.34 5.89
CA SER A 413 -2.08 10.43 7.24
C SER A 413 -1.03 10.32 8.36
N GLY A 414 0.17 9.84 8.05
CA GLY A 414 1.22 9.59 9.05
C GLY A 414 0.89 8.41 9.96
N LEU A 415 0.23 7.38 9.43
CA LEU A 415 -0.13 6.17 10.17
C LEU A 415 1.10 5.35 10.59
N GLY A 416 2.18 5.41 9.81
CA GLY A 416 3.46 4.77 10.11
C GLY A 416 4.38 4.70 8.88
N GLU A 417 5.49 3.98 9.00
CA GLU A 417 6.21 3.49 7.82
C GLU A 417 5.35 2.44 7.11
N TYR A 418 5.46 2.34 5.78
CA TYR A 418 4.70 1.42 4.96
C TYR A 418 5.63 0.44 4.24
N TYR A 419 5.35 -0.85 4.39
CA TYR A 419 6.00 -1.91 3.64
C TYR A 419 4.94 -2.80 3.01
N ASN A 420 5.13 -3.11 1.74
CA ASN A 420 4.32 -4.06 1.01
C ASN A 420 5.21 -5.14 0.43
N ILE A 421 4.80 -6.40 0.48
CA ILE A 421 5.52 -7.49 -0.17
C ILE A 421 4.71 -7.91 -1.39
N GLU A 422 5.23 -7.56 -2.56
CA GLU A 422 4.74 -8.01 -3.86
C GLU A 422 5.45 -9.31 -4.22
N ALA A 423 4.70 -10.32 -4.63
CA ALA A 423 5.26 -11.55 -5.16
C ALA A 423 4.53 -11.99 -6.43
N GLN A 424 5.23 -12.63 -7.35
CA GLN A 424 4.64 -13.29 -8.50
C GLN A 424 3.52 -14.25 -8.06
N HIS A 425 2.46 -14.35 -8.85
CA HIS A 425 1.37 -15.28 -8.61
C HIS A 425 1.89 -16.71 -8.42
N GLY A 426 1.51 -17.35 -7.32
CA GLY A 426 1.96 -18.69 -6.95
C GLY A 426 3.34 -18.76 -6.28
N ALA A 427 4.09 -17.67 -6.16
CA ALA A 427 5.44 -17.65 -5.55
C ALA A 427 5.43 -17.62 -4.00
N LEU A 428 4.60 -18.47 -3.38
CA LEU A 428 4.39 -18.48 -1.92
C LEU A 428 5.68 -18.60 -1.11
N GLN A 429 6.62 -19.46 -1.53
CA GLN A 429 7.87 -19.65 -0.80
C GLN A 429 8.76 -18.41 -0.84
N ALA A 430 8.81 -17.72 -1.99
CA ALA A 430 9.52 -16.45 -2.11
C ALA A 430 8.88 -15.38 -1.22
N GLN A 431 7.54 -15.31 -1.19
CA GLN A 431 6.83 -14.36 -0.36
C GLN A 431 7.06 -14.59 1.14
N LYS A 432 7.07 -15.85 1.61
CA LYS A 432 7.42 -16.21 3.00
C LYS A 432 8.88 -15.84 3.34
N ALA A 433 9.81 -16.06 2.41
CA ALA A 433 11.20 -15.67 2.60
C ALA A 433 11.36 -14.14 2.66
N MET A 434 10.61 -13.37 1.86
CA MET A 434 10.57 -11.90 1.96
C MET A 434 9.96 -11.41 3.28
N VAL A 435 8.94 -12.11 3.81
CA VAL A 435 8.42 -11.85 5.16
C VAL A 435 9.54 -12.00 6.19
N ASP A 436 10.29 -13.10 6.15
CA ASP A 436 11.39 -13.34 7.09
C ASP A 436 12.49 -12.25 7.01
N VAL A 437 12.86 -11.84 5.78
CA VAL A 437 13.80 -10.74 5.54
C VAL A 437 13.29 -9.43 6.13
N LEU A 438 12.01 -9.09 5.90
CA LEU A 438 11.41 -7.88 6.43
C LEU A 438 11.33 -7.89 7.97
N MET A 439 10.90 -8.99 8.57
CA MET A 439 10.81 -9.12 10.03
C MET A 439 12.19 -9.02 10.68
N SER A 440 13.22 -9.61 10.07
CA SER A 440 14.61 -9.47 10.51
C SER A 440 15.09 -8.01 10.46
N TYR A 441 14.82 -7.29 9.36
CA TYR A 441 15.13 -5.87 9.24
C TYR A 441 14.44 -5.02 10.33
N LEU A 442 13.16 -5.31 10.60
CA LEU A 442 12.37 -4.67 11.64
C LEU A 442 12.72 -5.15 13.06
N ARG A 443 13.63 -6.12 13.20
CA ARG A 443 14.06 -6.74 14.47
C ARG A 443 12.90 -7.34 15.25
N ILE A 444 11.98 -7.97 14.55
CA ILE A 444 10.84 -8.67 15.12
C ILE A 444 11.22 -10.15 15.24
N ALA A 445 11.27 -10.64 16.47
CA ALA A 445 11.68 -12.00 16.75
C ALA A 445 10.61 -13.02 16.32
N SER A 446 11.08 -14.16 15.83
CA SER A 446 10.26 -15.37 15.66
C SER A 446 9.76 -15.87 17.02
N LEU A 447 8.56 -16.43 17.05
CA LEU A 447 7.98 -17.16 18.18
C LEU A 447 8.50 -18.60 18.27
N TRP A 448 9.13 -19.09 17.21
CA TRP A 448 9.75 -20.40 17.10
C TRP A 448 11.28 -20.32 17.22
#